data_AF-A0A0H2YU30-F1
#
_entry.id   AF-A0A0H2YU30-F1
#
_cell.length_a   1.000
_cell.length_b   1.000
_cell.length_c   1.000
_cell.angle_alpha   90.00
_cell.angle_beta   90.00
_cell.angle_gamma   90.00
#
_symmetry.space_group_name_H-M   'P 1'
#
loop_
_entity.id
_entity.type
_entity.pdbx_description
1 polymer ?
#
loop_
_entity_poly.entity_id
_entity_poly.type
_entity_poly.pdbx_seq_one_letter_code
_entity_poly.pdbx_strand_id
1 'polypeptide(L)'
;MYIYCKITMNGGDNLNKIIKCLKKIINFLKLILIIIAIVFSSIVLIASIVYLCFAIIYLLPIGIEFINGNYVATSTMMPNYSTVFQSIFTLVSIFTSLSVSLLLYKLNKQQNAVKYNKELVAPANLVYFKIKYYLIHHLIEELRRNRNRISNDQYRTQNGLEESDSIIYENIAQVNVDTLENNIYKILCELNDDRSINKLLGLYEDMRRSNSIIYILKDELTNSCNLVETRGYEWVKVLVGLHNNNFECLNEDYKKIMYRLLELSKRKK
;
A
#
# COMPACT_ATOMS: atom_id res chain seq x y z
N MET A 1 -47.44 19.76 12.30
CA MET A 1 -46.44 19.25 13.25
C MET A 1 -45.10 19.87 12.87
N TYR A 2 -44.67 20.83 13.71
CA TYR A 2 -43.39 21.56 13.81
C TYR A 2 -42.14 20.82 13.24
N ILE A 3 -41.05 21.41 12.70
CA ILE A 3 -40.49 22.78 12.73
C ILE A 3 -39.33 22.90 11.71
N TYR A 4 -39.29 24.05 11.03
CA TYR A 4 -38.11 24.84 10.66
C TYR A 4 -36.73 24.16 10.61
N CYS A 5 -36.17 24.04 9.40
CA CYS A 5 -34.73 23.95 9.24
C CYS A 5 -34.13 25.36 9.32
N LYS A 6 -33.75 25.74 10.55
CA LYS A 6 -33.05 26.97 10.88
C LYS A 6 -31.67 26.96 10.24
N ILE A 7 -31.49 27.77 9.21
CA ILE A 7 -30.20 28.08 8.60
C ILE A 7 -29.44 28.98 9.57
N THR A 8 -28.52 28.42 10.35
CA THR A 8 -27.37 29.16 10.91
C THR A 8 -26.26 28.19 11.34
N MET A 9 -25.07 28.43 10.77
CA MET A 9 -23.71 28.03 11.21
C MET A 9 -23.34 26.53 11.28
N ASN A 10 -22.65 26.05 10.23
CA ASN A 10 -21.37 25.31 10.30
C ASN A 10 -21.02 24.72 8.90
N GLY A 11 -20.31 25.50 8.08
CA GLY A 11 -20.02 25.19 6.67
C GLY A 11 -19.18 23.92 6.42
N GLY A 12 -18.48 23.39 7.42
CA GLY A 12 -17.65 22.18 7.29
C GLY A 12 -18.40 20.85 7.45
N ASP A 13 -19.40 20.79 8.35
CA ASP A 13 -20.10 19.54 8.68
C ASP A 13 -21.18 19.18 7.66
N ASN A 14 -21.79 20.18 7.02
CA ASN A 14 -22.77 19.95 5.96
C ASN A 14 -22.12 19.42 4.67
N LEU A 15 -20.91 19.88 4.32
CA LEU A 15 -20.18 19.39 3.15
C LEU A 15 -19.82 17.91 3.29
N ASN A 16 -19.34 17.49 4.47
CA ASN A 16 -19.02 16.10 4.75
C ASN A 16 -20.25 15.18 4.76
N LYS A 17 -21.42 15.66 5.22
CA LYS A 17 -22.69 14.91 5.14
C LYS A 17 -23.17 14.76 3.69
N ILE A 18 -23.06 15.83 2.88
CA ILE A 18 -23.41 15.81 1.45
C ILE A 18 -22.51 14.82 0.68
N ILE A 19 -21.20 14.84 0.92
CA ILE A 19 -20.24 13.91 0.29
C ILE A 19 -20.53 12.45 0.67
N LYS A 20 -20.85 12.18 1.94
CA LYS A 20 -21.24 10.82 2.38
C LYS A 20 -22.54 10.35 1.71
N CYS A 21 -23.54 11.23 1.58
CA CYS A 21 -24.79 10.92 0.87
C CYS A 21 -24.54 10.63 -0.62
N LEU A 22 -23.77 11.46 -1.31
CA LEU A 22 -23.39 11.27 -2.72
C LEU A 22 -22.67 9.93 -2.94
N LYS A 23 -21.72 9.59 -2.07
CA LYS A 23 -20.98 8.32 -2.15
C LYS A 23 -21.90 7.10 -1.95
N LYS A 24 -22.91 7.22 -1.09
CA LYS A 24 -23.92 6.18 -0.86
C LYS A 24 -24.84 6.01 -2.07
N ILE A 25 -25.26 7.11 -2.70
CA ILE A 25 -26.06 7.09 -3.94
C ILE A 25 -25.26 6.45 -5.08
N ILE A 26 -23.99 6.82 -5.28
CA ILE A 26 -23.13 6.25 -6.33
C ILE A 26 -22.94 4.74 -6.13
N ASN A 27 -22.72 4.30 -4.89
CA ASN A 27 -22.58 2.87 -4.59
C ASN A 27 -23.88 2.09 -4.82
N PHE A 28 -25.03 2.69 -4.49
CA PHE A 28 -26.34 2.09 -4.75
C PHE A 28 -26.61 1.97 -6.27
N LEU A 29 -26.26 3.00 -7.04
CA LEU A 29 -26.39 3.01 -8.50
C LEU A 29 -25.50 1.95 -9.16
N LYS A 30 -24.26 1.79 -8.67
CA LYS A 30 -23.35 0.71 -9.11
C LYS A 30 -23.91 -0.67 -8.81
N LEU A 31 -24.50 -0.88 -7.64
CA LEU A 31 -25.10 -2.16 -7.26
C LEU A 31 -26.26 -2.52 -8.20
N ILE A 32 -27.15 -1.56 -8.49
CA ILE A 32 -28.26 -1.76 -9.44
C ILE A 32 -27.71 -2.13 -10.83
N LEU A 33 -26.68 -1.44 -11.30
CA LEU A 33 -26.08 -1.69 -12.61
C LEU A 33 -25.47 -3.10 -12.71
N ILE A 34 -24.83 -3.58 -11.63
CA ILE A 34 -24.33 -4.95 -11.52
C ILE A 34 -25.48 -5.96 -11.57
N ILE A 35 -26.57 -5.71 -10.82
CA ILE A 35 -27.74 -6.60 -10.79
C ILE A 35 -28.38 -6.68 -12.19
N ILE A 36 -28.57 -5.54 -12.86
CA ILE A 36 -29.11 -5.49 -14.23
C ILE A 36 -28.22 -6.29 -15.19
N ALA A 37 -26.89 -6.12 -15.09
CA ALA A 37 -25.95 -6.86 -15.94
C ALA A 37 -26.01 -8.38 -15.69
N ILE A 38 -26.12 -8.82 -14.44
CA ILE A 38 -26.25 -10.24 -14.09
C ILE A 38 -27.56 -10.82 -14.62
N VAL A 39 -28.68 -10.10 -14.42
CA VAL A 39 -30.01 -10.53 -14.88
C VAL A 39 -30.03 -10.62 -16.40
N PHE A 40 -29.52 -9.60 -17.10
CA PHE A 40 -29.45 -9.58 -18.56
C PHE A 40 -28.58 -10.73 -19.09
N SER A 41 -27.39 -10.94 -18.51
CA SER A 41 -26.50 -12.04 -18.89
C SER A 41 -27.16 -13.40 -18.68
N SER A 42 -27.92 -13.57 -17.59
CA SER A 42 -28.64 -14.82 -17.29
C SER A 42 -29.74 -15.09 -18.30
N ILE A 43 -30.52 -14.07 -18.69
CA ILE A 43 -31.57 -14.18 -19.71
C ILE A 43 -30.97 -14.58 -21.06
N VAL A 44 -29.87 -13.93 -21.48
CA VAL A 44 -29.18 -14.25 -22.74
C VAL A 44 -28.66 -15.69 -22.74
N LEU A 45 -28.11 -16.15 -21.61
CA LEU A 45 -27.61 -17.51 -21.48
C LEU A 45 -28.73 -18.56 -21.57
N ILE A 46 -29.86 -18.32 -20.89
CA ILE A 46 -31.04 -19.18 -20.97
C ILE A 46 -31.59 -19.22 -22.39
N ALA A 47 -31.75 -18.06 -23.04
CA ALA A 47 -32.21 -17.98 -24.43
C ALA A 47 -31.28 -18.73 -25.39
N SER A 48 -29.96 -18.63 -25.18
CA SER A 48 -28.95 -19.34 -25.98
C SER A 48 -29.06 -20.86 -25.82
N ILE A 49 -29.28 -21.36 -24.60
CA ILE A 49 -29.48 -22.79 -24.33
C ILE A 49 -30.77 -23.29 -24.97
N VAL A 50 -31.88 -22.56 -24.82
CA VAL A 50 -33.16 -22.91 -25.45
C VAL A 50 -33.00 -22.99 -26.97
N TYR A 51 -32.33 -22.01 -27.56
CA TYR A 51 -32.09 -21.98 -29.00
C TYR A 51 -31.19 -23.12 -29.48
N LEU A 52 -30.16 -23.47 -28.70
CA LEU A 52 -29.31 -24.63 -28.97
C LEU A 52 -30.09 -25.95 -28.90
N CYS A 53 -30.98 -26.11 -27.92
CA CYS A 53 -31.86 -27.27 -27.83
C CYS A 53 -32.79 -27.38 -29.04
N PHE A 54 -33.42 -26.27 -29.48
CA PHE A 54 -34.23 -26.27 -30.70
C PHE A 54 -33.39 -26.64 -31.93
N ALA A 55 -32.20 -26.07 -32.08
CA ALA A 55 -31.31 -26.39 -33.18
C ALA A 55 -30.96 -27.88 -33.22
N ILE A 56 -30.65 -28.50 -32.08
CA ILE A 56 -30.37 -29.94 -31.96
C ILE A 56 -31.63 -30.75 -32.33
N ILE A 57 -32.81 -30.41 -31.80
CA ILE A 57 -34.05 -31.13 -32.10
C ILE A 57 -34.37 -31.12 -33.60
N TYR A 58 -34.13 -30.00 -34.28
CA TYR A 58 -34.36 -29.90 -35.73
C TYR A 58 -33.25 -30.54 -36.57
N LEU A 59 -32.00 -30.55 -36.11
CA LEU A 59 -30.85 -31.12 -36.83
C LEU A 59 -30.71 -32.63 -36.65
N LEU A 60 -31.15 -33.19 -35.51
CA LEU A 60 -31.00 -34.61 -35.18
C LEU A 60 -31.75 -35.56 -36.15
N PRO A 61 -33.01 -35.33 -36.56
CA PRO A 61 -33.66 -36.17 -37.56
C PRO A 61 -32.98 -36.09 -38.93
N ILE A 62 -32.50 -34.90 -39.32
CA ILE A 62 -31.71 -34.70 -40.55
C ILE A 62 -30.38 -35.49 -40.48
N GLY A 63 -29.70 -35.47 -39.34
CA GLY A 63 -28.49 -36.25 -39.12
C GLY A 63 -28.72 -37.77 -39.18
N ILE A 64 -29.86 -38.24 -38.68
CA ILE A 64 -30.25 -39.67 -38.76
C ILE A 64 -30.58 -40.05 -40.21
N GLU A 65 -31.34 -39.24 -40.95
CA GLU A 65 -31.62 -39.48 -42.38
C GLU A 65 -30.35 -39.45 -43.23
N PHE A 66 -29.40 -38.58 -42.90
CA PHE A 66 -28.09 -38.49 -43.56
C PHE A 66 -27.25 -39.75 -43.33
N ILE A 67 -27.15 -40.23 -42.09
CA ILE A 67 -26.42 -41.47 -41.76
C ILE A 67 -27.08 -42.71 -42.39
N ASN A 68 -28.41 -42.73 -42.49
CA ASN A 68 -29.17 -43.82 -43.09
C ASN A 68 -29.23 -43.76 -44.63
N GLY A 69 -28.59 -42.78 -45.28
CA GLY A 69 -28.53 -42.66 -46.73
C GLY A 69 -29.83 -42.24 -47.42
N ASN A 70 -30.85 -41.83 -46.65
CA ASN A 70 -32.18 -41.45 -47.15
C ASN A 70 -32.38 -39.93 -47.29
N TYR A 71 -31.32 -39.15 -47.07
CA TYR A 71 -31.39 -37.69 -47.07
C TYR A 71 -31.57 -37.12 -48.49
N VAL A 72 -32.69 -36.44 -48.72
CA VAL A 72 -32.97 -35.70 -49.96
C VAL A 72 -33.02 -34.21 -49.63
N ALA A 73 -31.98 -33.47 -50.04
CA ALA A 73 -31.90 -32.02 -49.80
C ALA A 73 -32.99 -31.27 -50.60
N THR A 74 -33.96 -30.67 -49.90
CA THR A 74 -34.96 -29.80 -50.50
C THR A 74 -34.79 -28.36 -49.98
N SER A 75 -34.97 -27.37 -50.86
CA SER A 75 -34.72 -25.94 -50.58
C SER A 75 -35.66 -25.32 -49.53
N THR A 76 -36.69 -26.04 -49.11
CA THR A 76 -37.66 -25.63 -48.07
C THR A 76 -37.30 -26.16 -46.68
N MET A 77 -36.32 -27.07 -46.55
CA MET A 77 -35.95 -27.75 -45.31
C MET A 77 -34.74 -27.14 -44.58
N MET A 78 -34.08 -26.12 -45.13
CA MET A 78 -32.97 -25.45 -44.48
C MET A 78 -33.44 -24.12 -43.84
N PRO A 79 -33.74 -24.09 -42.53
CA PRO A 79 -33.70 -22.86 -41.76
C PRO A 79 -32.39 -22.12 -42.03
N ASN A 80 -32.42 -20.78 -41.93
CA ASN A 80 -31.26 -19.94 -42.17
C ASN A 80 -30.23 -20.09 -41.01
N TYR A 81 -29.60 -21.26 -40.92
CA TYR A 81 -28.67 -21.67 -39.86
C TYR A 81 -27.38 -20.84 -39.85
N SER A 82 -27.05 -20.19 -40.97
CA SER A 82 -25.92 -19.26 -41.05
C SER A 82 -26.03 -18.17 -39.99
N THR A 83 -27.21 -17.56 -39.83
CA THR A 83 -27.44 -16.48 -38.87
C THR A 83 -27.38 -16.98 -37.41
N VAL A 84 -27.79 -18.23 -37.18
CA VAL A 84 -27.77 -18.90 -35.87
C VAL A 84 -26.36 -19.20 -35.40
N PHE A 85 -25.58 -19.90 -36.23
CA PHE A 85 -24.20 -20.21 -35.93
C PHE A 85 -23.37 -18.94 -35.81
N GLN A 86 -23.60 -17.95 -36.66
CA GLN A 86 -22.93 -16.65 -36.58
C GLN A 86 -23.26 -15.91 -35.28
N SER A 87 -24.49 -16.00 -34.77
CA SER A 87 -24.87 -15.43 -33.48
C SER A 87 -24.19 -16.13 -32.30
N ILE A 88 -24.12 -17.47 -32.34
CA ILE A 88 -23.42 -18.28 -31.32
C ILE A 88 -21.91 -17.96 -31.33
N PHE A 89 -21.28 -17.95 -32.50
CA PHE A 89 -19.85 -17.60 -32.64
C PHE A 89 -19.56 -16.17 -32.20
N THR A 90 -20.47 -15.23 -32.46
CA THR A 90 -20.35 -13.84 -31.99
C THR A 90 -20.43 -13.77 -30.46
N LEU A 91 -21.39 -14.47 -29.84
CA LEU A 91 -21.52 -14.55 -28.38
C LEU A 91 -20.29 -15.17 -27.72
N VAL A 92 -19.79 -16.30 -28.24
CA VAL A 92 -18.56 -16.95 -27.77
C VAL A 92 -17.37 -15.99 -27.89
N SER A 93 -17.23 -15.31 -29.04
CA SER A 93 -16.14 -14.34 -29.26
C SER A 93 -16.20 -13.16 -28.28
N ILE A 94 -17.39 -12.63 -28.00
CA ILE A 94 -17.60 -11.57 -27.00
C ILE A 94 -17.21 -12.08 -25.60
N PHE A 95 -17.64 -13.30 -25.23
CA PHE A 95 -17.36 -13.89 -23.93
C PHE A 95 -15.87 -14.16 -23.72
N THR A 96 -15.20 -14.70 -24.74
CA THR A 96 -13.74 -14.93 -24.74
C THR A 96 -12.99 -13.61 -24.64
N SER A 97 -13.38 -12.59 -25.42
CA SER A 97 -12.75 -11.25 -25.38
C SER A 97 -12.88 -10.59 -24.01
N LEU A 98 -14.08 -10.64 -23.39
CA LEU A 98 -14.31 -10.12 -22.04
C LEU A 98 -13.47 -10.87 -20.99
N SER A 99 -13.39 -12.18 -21.10
CA SER A 99 -12.61 -13.02 -20.17
C SER A 99 -11.11 -12.72 -20.25
N VAL A 100 -10.57 -12.60 -21.47
CA VAL A 100 -9.18 -12.21 -21.71
C VAL A 100 -8.91 -10.80 -21.20
N SER A 101 -9.81 -9.84 -21.47
CA SER A 101 -9.68 -8.46 -20.98
C SER A 101 -9.66 -8.37 -19.46
N LEU A 102 -10.51 -9.16 -18.78
CA LEU A 102 -10.56 -9.22 -17.32
C LEU A 102 -9.30 -9.87 -16.73
N LEU A 103 -8.75 -10.88 -17.40
CA LEU A 103 -7.50 -11.53 -17.00
C LEU A 103 -6.30 -10.59 -17.17
N LEU A 104 -6.21 -9.89 -18.29
CA LEU A 104 -5.20 -8.84 -18.54
C LEU A 104 -5.30 -7.72 -17.51
N TYR A 105 -6.51 -7.27 -17.17
CA TYR A 105 -6.72 -6.27 -16.14
C TYR A 105 -6.21 -6.74 -14.76
N LYS A 106 -6.50 -7.99 -14.37
CA LYS A 106 -6.00 -8.57 -13.11
C LYS A 106 -4.47 -8.69 -13.10
N LEU A 107 -3.87 -9.15 -14.20
CA LEU A 107 -2.42 -9.26 -14.34
C LEU A 107 -1.75 -7.89 -14.24
N ASN A 108 -2.27 -6.88 -14.96
CA ASN A 108 -1.73 -5.53 -14.92
C ASN A 108 -1.86 -4.92 -13.51
N LYS A 109 -2.99 -5.14 -12.83
CA LYS A 109 -3.17 -4.70 -11.43
C LYS A 109 -2.15 -5.34 -10.49
N GLN A 110 -1.91 -6.64 -10.61
CA GLN A 110 -0.89 -7.34 -9.82
C GLN A 110 0.53 -6.86 -10.15
N GLN A 111 0.85 -6.68 -11.43
CA GLN A 111 2.15 -6.18 -11.87
C GLN A 111 2.44 -4.78 -11.34
N ASN A 112 1.44 -3.88 -11.35
CA ASN A 112 1.56 -2.55 -10.77
C ASN A 112 1.77 -2.57 -9.26
N ALA A 113 1.09 -3.46 -8.53
CA ALA A 113 1.30 -3.64 -7.09
C ALA A 113 2.70 -4.18 -6.77
N VAL A 114 3.18 -5.17 -7.53
CA VAL A 114 4.54 -5.72 -7.40
C VAL A 114 5.59 -4.66 -7.73
N LYS A 115 5.39 -3.90 -8.81
CA LYS A 115 6.28 -2.81 -9.22
C LYS A 115 6.34 -1.72 -8.14
N TYR A 116 5.19 -1.27 -7.63
CA TYR A 116 5.12 -0.29 -6.54
C TYR A 116 5.81 -0.78 -5.26
N ASN A 117 5.62 -2.04 -4.87
CA ASN A 117 6.30 -2.61 -3.71
C ASN A 117 7.82 -2.68 -3.89
N LYS A 118 8.29 -3.05 -5.09
CA LYS A 118 9.72 -3.13 -5.43
C LYS A 118 10.39 -1.77 -5.58
N GLU A 119 9.68 -0.80 -6.14
CA GLU A 119 10.24 0.52 -6.49
C GLU A 119 10.08 1.55 -5.37
N LEU A 120 9.12 1.37 -4.45
CA LEU A 120 8.87 2.36 -3.41
C LEU A 120 8.93 1.77 -1.99
N VAL A 121 8.13 0.73 -1.72
CA VAL A 121 7.98 0.20 -0.34
C VAL A 121 9.30 -0.39 0.16
N ALA A 122 9.95 -1.25 -0.61
CA ALA A 122 11.22 -1.86 -0.23
C ALA A 122 12.37 -0.82 -0.09
N PRO A 123 12.56 0.13 -1.04
CA PRO A 123 13.50 1.22 -0.88
C PRO A 123 13.23 2.10 0.35
N ALA A 124 11.98 2.51 0.57
CA ALA A 124 11.61 3.33 1.74
C ALA A 124 11.89 2.58 3.04
N ASN A 125 11.60 1.28 3.09
CA ASN A 125 11.88 0.44 4.25
C ASN A 125 13.38 0.35 4.54
N LEU A 126 14.20 0.19 3.49
CA LEU A 126 15.64 0.10 3.63
C LEU A 126 16.23 1.44 4.09
N VAL A 127 15.83 2.56 3.48
CA VAL A 127 16.26 3.91 3.91
C VAL A 127 15.89 4.16 5.38
N TYR A 128 14.65 3.88 5.74
CA TYR A 128 14.13 4.00 7.10
C TYR A 128 14.97 3.25 8.13
N PHE A 129 15.16 1.94 7.91
CA PHE A 129 15.90 1.11 8.86
C PHE A 129 17.37 1.50 8.93
N LYS A 130 17.98 1.88 7.80
CA LYS A 130 19.38 2.29 7.79
C LYS A 130 19.62 3.56 8.61
N ILE A 131 18.80 4.59 8.42
CA ILE A 131 18.90 5.82 9.22
C ILE A 131 18.67 5.52 10.70
N LYS A 132 17.62 4.74 11.02
CA LYS A 132 17.26 4.39 12.39
C LYS A 132 18.40 3.68 13.13
N TYR A 133 18.92 2.61 12.56
CA TYR A 133 19.97 1.83 13.22
C TYR A 133 21.32 2.54 13.20
N TYR A 134 21.60 3.36 12.20
CA TYR A 134 22.80 4.20 12.19
C TYR A 134 22.76 5.25 13.30
N LEU A 135 21.61 5.90 13.53
CA LEU A 135 21.40 6.80 14.66
C LEU A 135 21.63 6.09 16.00
N ILE A 136 20.99 4.93 16.19
CA ILE A 136 21.09 4.17 17.44
C ILE A 136 22.55 3.76 17.69
N HIS A 137 23.26 3.26 16.68
CA HIS A 137 24.66 2.89 16.78
C HIS A 137 25.54 4.07 17.24
N HIS A 138 25.46 5.22 16.56
CA HIS A 138 26.25 6.40 16.93
C HIS A 138 25.86 6.96 18.30
N LEU A 139 24.58 6.90 18.67
CA LEU A 139 24.12 7.31 19.99
C LEU A 139 24.72 6.43 21.09
N ILE A 140 24.73 5.10 20.91
CA ILE A 140 25.34 4.17 21.86
C ILE A 140 26.85 4.44 22.01
N GLU A 141 27.56 4.63 20.90
CA GLU A 141 28.99 4.94 20.93
C GLU A 141 29.27 6.25 21.67
N GLU A 142 28.46 7.29 21.46
CA GLU A 142 28.61 8.56 22.17
C GLU A 142 28.26 8.45 23.67
N LEU A 143 27.24 7.65 24.03
CA LEU A 143 26.91 7.36 25.42
C LEU A 143 28.04 6.60 26.12
N ARG A 144 28.67 5.62 25.44
CA ARG A 144 29.84 4.88 25.94
C ARG A 144 31.02 5.80 26.19
N ARG A 145 31.32 6.70 25.25
CA ARG A 145 32.41 7.70 25.38
C ARG A 145 32.18 8.67 26.54
N ASN A 146 30.92 9.03 26.79
CA ASN A 146 30.54 9.99 27.83
C ASN A 146 30.02 9.33 29.12
N ARG A 147 30.26 8.03 29.34
CA ARG A 147 29.72 7.26 30.48
C ARG A 147 29.90 7.95 31.83
N ASN A 148 31.06 8.56 32.06
CA ASN A 148 31.39 9.21 33.34
C ASN A 148 30.54 10.47 33.63
N ARG A 149 29.95 11.08 32.60
CA ARG A 149 29.10 12.27 32.72
C ARG A 149 27.62 11.93 32.91
N ILE A 150 27.26 10.67 32.68
CA ILE A 150 25.88 10.21 32.73
C ILE A 150 25.60 9.67 34.14
N SER A 151 24.71 10.32 34.88
CA SER A 151 24.31 9.89 36.21
C SER A 151 23.30 8.74 36.12
N ASN A 152 23.58 7.67 36.88
CA ASN A 152 22.73 6.50 37.05
C ASN A 152 21.97 6.52 38.40
N ASP A 153 22.03 7.63 39.14
CA ASP A 153 21.64 7.68 40.56
C ASP A 153 20.14 7.43 40.81
N GLN A 154 19.28 7.66 39.80
CA GLN A 154 17.85 7.38 39.88
C GLN A 154 17.44 5.97 39.40
N TYR A 155 18.35 5.23 38.74
CA TYR A 155 18.07 3.88 38.20
C TYR A 155 18.36 2.75 39.19
N ARG A 156 19.12 3.02 40.25
CA ARG A 156 19.40 2.04 41.31
C ARG A 156 18.22 1.81 42.27
N THR A 157 17.25 2.72 42.30
CA THR A 157 16.25 2.80 43.39
C THR A 157 14.82 2.44 42.97
N GLN A 158 14.53 2.24 41.68
CA GLN A 158 13.21 1.82 41.21
C GLN A 158 13.32 0.50 40.45
N ASN A 159 13.15 -0.61 41.18
CA ASN A 159 12.78 -1.95 40.69
C ASN A 159 13.42 -2.41 39.37
N GLY A 160 14.57 -3.08 39.49
CA GLY A 160 14.97 -4.21 38.63
C GLY A 160 14.96 -4.00 37.12
N LEU A 161 16.06 -3.52 36.56
CA LEU A 161 16.43 -3.81 35.17
C LEU A 161 17.95 -3.90 35.05
N GLU A 162 18.50 -5.08 35.35
CA GLU A 162 19.79 -5.51 34.79
C GLU A 162 19.72 -5.64 33.24
N GLU A 163 18.52 -5.57 32.66
CA GLU A 163 18.25 -5.60 31.20
C GLU A 163 18.49 -4.26 30.47
N SER A 164 18.53 -3.10 31.14
CA SER A 164 18.74 -1.82 30.42
C SER A 164 20.20 -1.56 30.10
N ASP A 165 21.13 -1.97 30.97
CA ASP A 165 22.55 -1.91 30.66
C ASP A 165 22.87 -2.87 29.49
N SER A 166 22.27 -4.07 29.42
CA SER A 166 22.52 -4.99 28.31
C SER A 166 22.06 -4.43 26.95
N ILE A 167 20.90 -3.76 26.88
CA ILE A 167 20.41 -3.13 25.63
C ILE A 167 21.26 -1.92 25.22
N ILE A 168 21.75 -1.12 26.18
CA ILE A 168 22.59 0.06 25.92
C ILE A 168 24.00 -0.35 25.48
N TYR A 169 24.49 -1.50 25.96
CA TYR A 169 25.85 -1.98 25.67
C TYR A 169 25.91 -3.17 24.72
N GLU A 170 24.77 -3.67 24.19
CA GLU A 170 24.79 -4.63 23.10
C GLU A 170 25.49 -4.00 21.88
N ASN A 171 26.46 -4.73 21.32
CA ASN A 171 27.17 -4.28 20.13
C ASN A 171 26.22 -4.29 18.94
N ILE A 172 25.54 -3.16 18.71
CA ILE A 172 24.81 -2.92 17.47
C ILE A 172 25.85 -2.71 16.37
N ALA A 173 25.90 -3.64 15.43
CA ALA A 173 26.78 -3.54 14.28
C ALA A 173 26.51 -2.24 13.51
N GLN A 174 27.59 -1.57 13.10
CA GLN A 174 27.47 -0.39 12.26
C GLN A 174 26.72 -0.76 10.97
N VAL A 175 25.73 0.05 10.63
CA VAL A 175 24.92 -0.19 9.44
C VAL A 175 25.71 0.20 8.21
N ASN A 176 25.88 -0.74 7.28
CA ASN A 176 26.42 -0.45 5.97
C ASN A 176 25.50 0.53 5.21
N VAL A 177 26.07 1.60 4.67
CA VAL A 177 25.37 2.66 3.92
C VAL A 177 25.28 2.35 2.41
N ASP A 178 25.87 1.25 1.95
CA ASP A 178 25.81 0.80 0.55
C ASP A 178 24.37 0.75 0.03
N THR A 179 24.18 1.10 -1.23
CA THR A 179 22.85 1.15 -1.89
C THR A 179 21.87 2.18 -1.31
N LEU A 180 22.22 2.92 -0.25
CA LEU A 180 21.30 3.90 0.36
C LEU A 180 20.95 5.01 -0.63
N GLU A 181 21.93 5.50 -1.39
CA GLU A 181 21.77 6.51 -2.45
C GLU A 181 20.70 6.09 -3.48
N ASN A 182 20.88 4.90 -4.08
CA ASN A 182 19.95 4.36 -5.08
C ASN A 182 18.53 4.18 -4.52
N ASN A 183 18.40 3.88 -3.23
CA ASN A 183 17.10 3.73 -2.60
C ASN A 183 16.46 5.07 -2.24
N ILE A 184 17.26 6.08 -1.87
CA ILE A 184 16.79 7.45 -1.65
C ILE A 184 16.23 8.01 -2.96
N TYR A 185 16.97 7.93 -4.08
CA TYR A 185 16.49 8.47 -5.36
C TYR A 185 15.14 7.90 -5.81
N LYS A 186 14.86 6.63 -5.50
CA LYS A 186 13.57 6.00 -5.81
C LYS A 186 12.39 6.56 -5.01
N ILE A 187 12.65 7.10 -3.82
CA ILE A 187 11.59 7.59 -2.92
C ILE A 187 11.47 9.12 -2.90
N LEU A 188 12.45 9.86 -3.45
CA LEU A 188 12.44 11.32 -3.46
C LEU A 188 11.15 11.91 -4.05
N CYS A 189 10.66 11.33 -5.14
CA CYS A 189 9.44 11.81 -5.82
C CYS A 189 8.15 11.71 -4.97
N GLU A 190 8.16 10.94 -3.87
CA GLU A 190 7.00 10.79 -2.97
C GLU A 190 7.15 11.62 -1.68
N LEU A 191 8.28 12.31 -1.52
CA LEU A 191 8.54 13.31 -0.49
C LEU A 191 8.20 14.69 -1.06
N ASN A 192 6.96 15.14 -0.88
CA ASN A 192 6.44 16.38 -1.49
C ASN A 192 7.05 17.70 -0.92
N ASP A 193 8.16 17.64 -0.18
CA ASP A 193 8.76 18.78 0.51
C ASP A 193 10.27 18.85 0.26
N ASP A 194 10.71 19.89 -0.46
CA ASP A 194 12.11 20.13 -0.81
C ASP A 194 13.01 20.24 0.43
N ARG A 195 12.48 20.76 1.54
CA ARG A 195 13.24 20.84 2.79
C ARG A 195 13.53 19.46 3.37
N SER A 196 12.52 18.59 3.37
CA SER A 196 12.66 17.18 3.78
C SER A 196 13.61 16.41 2.86
N ILE A 197 13.54 16.66 1.54
CA ILE A 197 14.47 16.08 0.56
C ILE A 197 15.91 16.48 0.87
N ASN A 198 16.18 17.78 1.02
CA ASN A 198 17.53 18.28 1.27
C ASN A 198 18.09 17.76 2.60
N LYS A 199 17.26 17.67 3.64
CA LYS A 199 17.65 17.08 4.93
C LYS A 199 17.94 15.59 4.84
N LEU A 200 17.15 14.84 4.08
CA LEU A 200 17.40 13.41 3.86
C LEU A 200 18.71 13.18 3.09
N LEU A 201 18.99 14.01 2.08
CA LEU A 201 20.25 13.97 1.33
C LEU A 201 21.44 14.37 2.22
N GLY A 202 21.27 15.36 3.10
CA GLY A 202 22.27 15.72 4.11
C GLY A 202 22.59 14.56 5.05
N LEU A 203 21.56 13.87 5.56
CA LEU A 203 21.75 12.66 6.38
C LEU A 203 22.51 11.57 5.63
N TYR A 204 22.18 11.36 4.35
CA TYR A 204 22.90 10.40 3.53
C TYR A 204 24.38 10.74 3.39
N GLU A 205 24.72 12.01 3.11
CA GLU A 205 26.11 12.45 2.98
C GLU A 205 26.89 12.29 4.29
N ASP A 206 26.26 12.61 5.43
CA ASP A 206 26.87 12.39 6.75
C ASP A 206 27.09 10.90 7.03
N MET A 207 26.08 10.06 6.77
CA MET A 207 26.19 8.61 6.93
C MET A 207 27.28 8.02 6.03
N ARG A 208 27.36 8.46 4.76
CA ARG A 208 28.36 8.04 3.79
C ARG A 208 29.78 8.35 4.27
N ARG A 209 29.97 9.50 4.91
CA ARG A 209 31.26 9.92 5.50
C ARG A 209 31.54 9.30 6.86
N SER A 210 30.66 8.42 7.34
CA SER A 210 30.72 7.84 8.69
C SER A 210 30.64 8.89 9.81
N ASN A 211 30.04 10.06 9.54
CA ASN A 211 29.81 11.09 10.54
C ASN A 211 28.68 10.69 11.50
N SER A 212 28.76 11.17 12.74
CA SER A 212 27.65 11.03 13.68
C SER A 212 26.46 11.89 13.24
N ILE A 213 25.27 11.30 13.31
CA ILE A 213 24.00 11.99 12.99
C ILE A 213 23.19 12.32 14.25
N ILE A 214 23.75 12.22 15.45
CA ILE A 214 22.98 12.45 16.69
C ILE A 214 22.41 13.86 16.80
N TYR A 215 22.91 14.82 16.00
CA TYR A 215 22.37 16.17 15.87
C TYR A 215 20.90 16.25 15.44
N ILE A 216 20.32 15.14 14.98
CA ILE A 216 18.89 15.08 14.63
C ILE A 216 17.97 15.00 15.86
N LEU A 217 18.52 14.73 17.04
CA LEU A 217 17.80 14.74 18.30
C LEU A 217 17.42 16.19 18.68
N LYS A 218 16.50 16.34 19.64
CA LYS A 218 16.12 17.65 20.19
C LYS A 218 17.29 18.33 20.89
N ASP A 219 17.28 19.66 20.88
CA ASP A 219 18.33 20.50 21.48
C ASP A 219 18.53 20.25 22.99
N GLU A 220 17.46 19.81 23.67
CA GLU A 220 17.48 19.42 25.09
C GLU A 220 18.33 18.16 25.34
N LEU A 221 18.45 17.29 24.34
CA LEU A 221 19.22 16.05 24.40
C LEU A 221 20.64 16.28 23.87
N THR A 222 20.77 16.98 22.75
CA THR A 222 22.04 17.16 22.04
C THR A 222 22.24 18.59 21.57
N ASN A 223 23.46 19.09 21.65
CA ASN A 223 23.87 20.31 20.98
C ASN A 223 24.87 19.96 19.87
N SER A 224 24.45 20.12 18.62
CA SER A 224 25.19 19.61 17.46
C SER A 224 25.47 18.11 17.64
N CYS A 225 26.72 17.70 17.83
CA CYS A 225 27.08 16.29 18.04
C CYS A 225 27.50 15.96 19.49
N ASN A 226 27.15 16.80 20.47
CA ASN A 226 27.49 16.58 21.87
C ASN A 226 26.25 16.29 22.71
N LEU A 227 26.36 15.34 23.64
CA LEU A 227 25.31 15.03 24.61
C LEU A 227 25.20 16.16 25.65
N VAL A 228 23.99 16.71 25.80
CA VAL A 228 23.66 17.75 26.79
C VAL A 228 22.99 17.12 28.01
N GLU A 229 22.07 16.18 27.78
CA GLU A 229 21.37 15.47 28.86
C GLU A 229 22.31 14.52 29.61
N THR A 230 22.27 14.56 30.93
CA THR A 230 23.16 13.80 31.82
C THR A 230 22.42 12.68 32.55
N ARG A 231 21.09 12.62 32.52
CA ARG A 231 20.27 11.61 33.20
C ARG A 231 20.23 10.34 32.35
N GLY A 232 20.78 9.24 32.86
CA GLY A 232 20.82 7.95 32.14
C GLY A 232 19.44 7.43 31.73
N TYR A 233 18.41 7.68 32.55
CA TYR A 233 17.05 7.21 32.26
C TYR A 233 16.42 7.87 31.02
N GLU A 234 16.74 9.14 30.73
CA GLU A 234 16.21 9.80 29.54
C GLU A 234 16.82 9.17 28.28
N TRP A 235 18.11 8.81 28.32
CA TRP A 235 18.76 8.10 27.23
C TRP A 235 18.19 6.69 27.01
N VAL A 236 17.83 5.98 28.07
CA VAL A 236 17.11 4.69 27.96
C VAL A 236 15.78 4.89 27.25
N LYS A 237 14.99 5.89 27.64
CA LYS A 237 13.72 6.20 26.98
C LYS A 237 13.90 6.56 25.50
N VAL A 238 14.94 7.32 25.16
CA VAL A 238 15.27 7.66 23.78
C VAL A 238 15.56 6.40 22.97
N LEU A 239 16.42 5.52 23.47
CA LEU A 239 16.81 4.27 22.78
C LEU A 239 15.62 3.31 22.60
N VAL A 240 14.84 3.09 23.67
CA VAL A 240 13.62 2.27 23.63
C VAL A 240 12.59 2.88 22.68
N GLY A 241 12.44 4.21 22.71
CA GLY A 241 11.57 4.95 21.79
C GLY A 241 11.96 4.72 20.33
N LEU A 242 13.23 4.95 19.98
CA LEU A 242 13.75 4.72 18.64
C LEU A 242 13.57 3.27 18.19
N HIS A 243 13.84 2.29 19.07
CA HIS A 243 13.63 0.88 18.77
C HIS A 243 12.17 0.60 18.40
N ASN A 244 11.23 1.12 19.20
CA ASN A 244 9.78 0.95 19.06
C ASN A 244 9.13 1.88 18.01
N ASN A 245 9.93 2.58 17.20
CA ASN A 245 9.48 3.51 16.16
C ASN A 245 8.69 4.71 16.71
N ASN A 246 9.02 5.14 17.92
CA ASN A 246 8.59 6.38 18.54
C ASN A 246 9.69 7.44 18.37
N PHE A 247 9.40 8.50 17.61
CA PHE A 247 10.38 9.52 17.20
C PHE A 247 10.22 10.86 17.92
N GLU A 248 9.55 10.88 19.08
CA GLU A 248 9.37 12.10 19.89
C GLU A 248 10.69 12.71 20.39
N CYS A 249 11.78 11.95 20.39
CA CYS A 249 13.13 12.43 20.73
C CYS A 249 13.81 13.21 19.60
N LEU A 250 13.30 13.12 18.36
CA LEU A 250 13.85 13.83 17.21
C LEU A 250 13.33 15.27 17.17
N ASN A 251 14.09 16.16 16.54
CA ASN A 251 13.56 17.48 16.19
C ASN A 251 12.42 17.35 15.16
N GLU A 252 11.57 18.37 15.07
CA GLU A 252 10.32 18.31 14.28
C GLU A 252 10.54 18.02 12.79
N ASP A 253 11.66 18.45 12.22
CA ASP A 253 11.94 18.22 10.80
C ASP A 253 12.33 16.74 10.56
N TYR A 254 13.24 16.18 11.35
CA TYR A 254 13.64 14.77 11.19
C TYR A 254 12.57 13.80 11.67
N LYS A 255 11.76 14.20 12.67
CA LYS A 255 10.56 13.48 13.09
C LYS A 255 9.59 13.29 11.92
N LYS A 256 9.29 14.35 11.17
CA LYS A 256 8.44 14.28 9.97
C LYS A 256 9.02 13.35 8.90
N ILE A 257 10.32 13.45 8.63
CA ILE A 257 11.01 12.59 7.66
C ILE A 257 10.88 11.12 8.07
N MET A 258 11.19 10.78 9.33
CA MET A 258 11.14 9.40 9.82
C MET A 258 9.72 8.81 9.80
N TYR A 259 8.70 9.59 10.20
CA TYR A 259 7.32 9.14 10.08
C TYR A 259 6.88 8.97 8.63
N ARG A 260 7.30 9.86 7.72
CA ARG A 260 6.98 9.74 6.30
C ARG A 260 7.63 8.51 5.66
N LEU A 261 8.89 8.24 5.98
CA LEU A 261 9.59 7.02 5.54
C LEU A 261 8.91 5.76 6.08
N LEU A 262 8.48 5.77 7.34
CA LEU A 262 7.73 4.67 7.97
C LEU A 262 6.35 4.47 7.34
N GLU A 263 5.67 5.55 6.95
CA GLU A 263 4.39 5.49 6.24
C GLU A 263 4.60 4.82 4.87
N LEU A 264 5.59 5.29 4.11
CA LEU A 264 5.92 4.75 2.79
C LEU A 264 6.33 3.27 2.85
N SER A 265 7.05 2.86 3.90
CA SER A 265 7.46 1.46 4.09
C SER A 265 6.31 0.50 4.46
N LYS A 266 5.18 1.03 4.96
CA LYS A 266 4.00 0.25 5.34
C LYS A 266 2.86 0.32 4.32
N ARG A 267 2.94 1.22 3.34
CA ARG A 267 1.85 1.51 2.41
C ARG A 267 1.65 0.35 1.43
N LYS A 268 0.71 -0.54 1.73
CA LYS A 268 0.21 -1.54 0.78
C LYS A 268 -0.83 -0.89 -0.14
N LYS A 269 -0.63 -0.96 -1.46
CA LYS A 269 -1.63 -0.60 -2.48
C LYS A 269 -2.22 -1.85 -3.11
#